data_AF-H5X629-F1
#
_entry.id   AF-H5X629-F1
#
_cell.length_a   1.000
_cell.length_b   1.000
_cell.length_c   1.000
_cell.angle_alpha   90.00
_cell.angle_beta   90.00
_cell.angle_gamma   90.00
#
_symmetry.space_group_name_H-M   'P 1'
#
loop_
_entity.id
_entity.type
_entity.pdbx_description
1 polymer ?
#
loop_
_entity_poly.entity_id
_entity_poly.type
_entity_poly.pdbx_seq_one_letter_code
_entity_poly.pdbx_strand_id
1 'polypeptide(L)'
;MNATSPAARRITELDHSTSCDQHRYRYSRIVRLGRHRVRARIQRDFYSTQSCAVAEVLADNMTWTLLATDDPNNWIDDTTPPGQGPIHCATELGPLADTLINRAAAILLD
;
A
#
# COMPACT_ATOMS: atom_id res chain seq x y z
N MET A 1 -14.34 -30.92 17.00
CA MET A 1 -12.93 -30.72 16.58
C MET A 1 -12.91 -29.50 15.69
N ASN A 2 -12.58 -28.32 16.24
CA ASN A 2 -12.47 -27.09 15.46
C ASN A 2 -11.00 -26.88 15.13
N ALA A 3 -10.64 -27.11 13.86
CA ALA A 3 -9.34 -26.74 13.34
C ALA A 3 -9.28 -25.21 13.22
N THR A 4 -8.60 -24.58 14.16
CA THR A 4 -8.22 -23.18 14.05
C THR A 4 -7.22 -23.06 12.90
N SER A 5 -7.64 -22.40 11.82
CA SER A 5 -6.84 -22.20 10.60
C SER A 5 -5.52 -21.46 10.92
N PRO A 6 -4.34 -21.93 10.49
CA PRO A 6 -3.04 -21.35 10.86
C PRO A 6 -2.65 -20.07 10.09
N ALA A 7 -3.53 -19.52 9.25
CA ALA A 7 -3.17 -18.44 8.32
C ALA A 7 -3.21 -17.02 8.90
N ALA A 8 -3.78 -16.80 10.10
CA ALA A 8 -4.08 -15.47 10.61
C ALA A 8 -2.89 -14.69 11.21
N ARG A 9 -1.63 -15.08 10.97
CA ARG A 9 -0.47 -14.49 11.68
C ARG A 9 0.82 -14.34 10.85
N ARG A 10 0.76 -13.79 9.63
CA ARG A 10 1.98 -13.55 8.83
C ARG A 10 2.27 -12.11 8.42
N ILE A 11 1.41 -11.16 8.79
CA ILE A 11 1.62 -9.74 8.48
C ILE A 11 1.88 -8.99 9.79
N THR A 12 3.04 -8.34 9.92
CA THR A 12 3.35 -7.45 11.06
C THR A 12 3.66 -6.07 10.53
N GLU A 13 2.92 -5.05 10.96
CA GLU A 13 3.25 -3.66 10.63
C GLU A 13 4.57 -3.26 11.30
N LEU A 14 5.45 -2.63 10.53
CA LEU A 14 6.77 -2.15 10.98
C LEU A 14 6.81 -0.63 11.05
N ASP A 15 6.23 0.04 10.06
CA ASP A 15 6.23 1.49 9.94
C ASP A 15 5.10 1.97 9.02
N HIS A 16 4.68 3.22 9.18
CA HIS A 16 3.85 3.91 8.21
C HIS A 16 4.19 5.40 8.14
N SER A 17 3.85 6.03 7.03
CA SER A 17 3.98 7.47 6.88
C SER A 17 2.92 8.05 5.97
N THR A 18 2.50 9.27 6.27
CA THR A 18 1.56 10.06 5.49
C THR A 18 2.21 11.38 5.09
N SER A 19 1.90 11.85 3.89
CA SER A 19 2.24 13.20 3.45
C SER A 19 1.04 13.76 2.71
N CYS A 20 0.50 14.87 3.18
CA CYS A 20 -0.74 15.45 2.67
C CYS A 20 -0.45 16.92 2.34
N ASP A 21 -0.59 17.30 1.08
CA ASP A 21 -0.58 18.68 0.64
C ASP A 21 -1.81 18.97 -0.25
N GLN A 22 -2.00 20.23 -0.65
CA GLN A 22 -3.17 20.65 -1.42
C GLN A 22 -3.21 20.09 -2.85
N HIS A 23 -2.10 19.58 -3.38
CA HIS A 23 -1.96 19.09 -4.75
C HIS A 23 -1.93 17.57 -4.83
N ARG A 24 -1.47 16.91 -3.76
CA ARG A 24 -1.35 15.47 -3.70
C ARG A 24 -1.29 14.97 -2.26
N TYR A 25 -1.60 13.70 -2.10
CA TYR A 25 -1.34 13.01 -0.86
C TYR A 25 -0.78 11.62 -1.08
N ARG A 26 -0.08 11.16 -0.05
CA ARG A 26 0.69 9.92 -0.06
C ARG A 26 0.45 9.15 1.22
N TYR A 27 0.45 7.83 1.07
CA TYR A 27 0.47 6.90 2.17
C TYR A 27 1.45 5.77 1.87
N SER A 28 2.29 5.47 2.84
CA SER A 28 3.22 4.35 2.80
C SER A 28 3.05 3.50 4.03
N ARG A 29 3.00 2.18 3.86
CA ARG A 29 3.03 1.19 4.94
C ARG A 29 4.12 0.19 4.68
N ILE A 30 4.94 -0.09 5.69
CA ILE A 30 5.95 -1.13 5.66
C ILE A 30 5.50 -2.25 6.58
N VAL A 31 5.44 -3.46 6.05
CA VAL A 31 5.08 -4.67 6.78
C VAL A 31 6.16 -5.73 6.64
N ARG A 32 6.20 -6.65 7.59
CA ARG A 32 6.92 -7.91 7.50
C ARG A 32 5.97 -9.01 7.04
N LEU A 33 6.32 -9.69 5.96
CA LEU A 33 5.64 -10.87 5.40
C LEU A 33 6.63 -12.05 5.42
N GLY A 34 6.53 -12.90 6.45
CA GLY A 34 7.54 -13.95 6.65
C GLY A 34 8.95 -13.36 6.84
N ARG A 35 9.88 -13.71 5.95
CA ARG A 35 11.24 -13.13 5.93
C ARG A 35 11.35 -11.82 5.16
N HIS A 36 10.32 -11.45 4.41
CA HIS A 36 10.34 -10.30 3.50
C HIS A 36 9.86 -9.04 4.22
N ARG A 37 10.49 -7.90 3.89
CA ARG A 37 9.94 -6.58 4.20
C ARG A 37 9.30 -6.04 2.94
N VAL A 38 8.03 -5.65 3.04
CA VAL A 38 7.26 -5.13 1.92
C VAL A 38 6.78 -3.74 2.26
N ARG A 39 6.85 -2.83 1.29
CA ARG A 39 6.30 -1.48 1.35
C ARG A 39 5.16 -1.36 0.34
N ALA A 40 3.97 -1.03 0.82
CA ALA A 40 2.93 -0.45 -0.03
C ALA A 40 3.15 1.06 -0.08
N ARG A 41 3.23 1.62 -1.29
CA ARG A 41 3.41 3.06 -1.52
C ARG A 41 2.36 3.55 -2.49
N ILE A 42 1.57 4.51 -2.04
CA ILE A 42 0.48 5.09 -2.80
C ILE A 42 0.64 6.61 -2.85
N GLN A 43 0.45 7.18 -4.03
CA GLN A 43 0.35 8.62 -4.26
C GLN A 43 -0.92 8.88 -5.07
N ARG A 44 -1.79 9.71 -4.51
CA ARG A 44 -2.94 10.30 -5.20
C ARG A 44 -2.59 11.75 -5.52
N ASP A 45 -2.32 11.97 -6.79
CA ASP A 45 -2.20 13.29 -7.40
C ASP A 45 -3.51 13.64 -8.11
N PHE A 46 -3.75 14.88 -8.53
CA PHE A 46 -4.99 15.27 -9.21
C PHE A 46 -5.24 14.44 -10.47
N TYR A 47 -4.16 14.13 -11.22
CA TYR A 47 -4.21 13.36 -12.45
C TYR A 47 -3.84 11.89 -12.25
N SER A 48 -4.54 10.98 -12.93
CA SER A 48 -4.25 9.53 -12.88
C SER A 48 -2.83 9.21 -13.35
N THR A 49 -2.36 9.89 -14.40
CA THR A 49 -1.00 9.74 -14.94
C THR A 49 0.11 10.16 -13.98
N GLN A 50 -0.21 10.90 -12.92
CA GLN A 50 0.73 11.31 -11.86
C GLN A 50 0.49 10.57 -10.54
N SER A 51 -0.50 9.69 -10.51
CA SER A 51 -0.84 8.85 -9.37
C SER A 51 -0.16 7.48 -9.49
N CYS A 52 0.07 6.82 -8.36
CA CYS A 52 0.63 5.46 -8.38
C CYS A 52 0.21 4.68 -7.14
N ALA A 53 0.08 3.36 -7.29
CA ALA A 53 -0.17 2.42 -6.20
C ALA A 53 0.70 1.19 -6.44
N VAL A 54 1.71 0.99 -5.58
CA VAL A 54 2.70 -0.08 -5.77
C VAL A 54 3.00 -0.84 -4.48
N ALA A 55 3.21 -2.14 -4.60
CA ALA A 55 3.85 -2.96 -3.58
C ALA A 55 5.30 -3.22 -4.00
N GLU A 56 6.24 -3.00 -3.09
CA GLU A 56 7.67 -3.18 -3.31
C GLU A 56 8.23 -4.09 -2.21
N VAL A 57 9.14 -5.01 -2.56
CA VAL A 57 9.87 -5.84 -1.60
C VAL A 57 11.29 -5.30 -1.40
N LEU A 58 11.79 -5.30 -0.16
CA LEU A 58 13.17 -4.94 0.14
C LEU A 58 14.09 -6.10 -0.24
N ALA A 59 14.94 -5.89 -1.24
CA ALA A 59 15.95 -6.83 -1.68
C ALA A 59 17.21 -6.79 -0.79
N ASP A 60 18.06 -7.81 -0.90
CA ASP A 60 19.25 -7.98 -0.04
C ASP A 60 20.28 -6.85 -0.18
N ASN A 61 20.28 -6.17 -1.33
CA ASN A 61 21.09 -4.97 -1.59
C ASN A 61 20.46 -3.67 -1.04
N MET A 62 19.45 -3.78 -0.16
CA MET A 62 18.73 -2.65 0.45
C MET A 62 17.97 -1.77 -0.55
N THR A 63 17.56 -2.30 -1.70
CA THR A 63 16.70 -1.58 -2.65
C THR A 63 15.26 -2.09 -2.59
N TRP A 64 14.31 -1.16 -2.79
CA TRP A 64 12.90 -1.50 -2.96
C TRP A 64 12.66 -1.93 -4.40
N THR A 65 12.31 -3.20 -4.60
CA THR A 65 12.04 -3.80 -5.92
C THR A 65 10.54 -3.93 -6.12
N LEU A 66 10.04 -3.49 -7.27
CA LEU A 66 8.62 -3.57 -7.61
C LEU A 66 8.14 -5.03 -7.61
N LEU A 67 7.03 -5.28 -6.92
CA LEU A 67 6.41 -6.61 -6.81
C LEU A 67 5.03 -6.65 -7.44
N ALA A 68 4.21 -5.63 -7.19
CA ALA A 68 2.88 -5.51 -7.77
C ALA A 68 2.48 -4.04 -7.94
N THR A 69 1.57 -3.78 -8.88
CA THR A 69 0.99 -2.45 -9.13
C THR A 69 -0.52 -2.53 -9.21
N ASP A 70 -1.18 -1.44 -8.85
CA ASP A 70 -2.57 -1.18 -9.20
C ASP A 70 -2.64 0.06 -10.09
N ASP A 71 -3.38 -0.04 -11.20
CA ASP A 71 -3.50 1.06 -12.15
C ASP A 71 -4.30 2.19 -11.49
N PRO A 72 -3.83 3.46 -11.53
CA PRO A 72 -4.56 4.60 -11.00
C PRO A 72 -6.02 4.69 -11.47
N ASN A 73 -6.32 4.31 -12.71
CA ASN A 73 -7.69 4.38 -13.24
C ASN A 73 -8.66 3.42 -12.53
N ASN A 74 -8.16 2.43 -11.77
CA ASN A 74 -9.01 1.50 -11.02
C ASN A 74 -9.53 2.07 -9.71
N TRP A 75 -8.93 3.15 -9.17
CA TRP A 75 -9.23 3.62 -7.81
C TRP A 75 -9.31 5.14 -7.67
N ILE A 76 -8.99 5.89 -8.73
CA ILE A 76 -8.93 7.35 -8.67
C ILE A 76 -10.27 8.01 -8.32
N ASP A 77 -11.37 7.41 -8.80
CA ASP A 77 -12.74 7.90 -8.58
C ASP A 77 -13.28 7.51 -7.19
N ASP A 78 -12.67 6.50 -6.55
CA ASP A 78 -13.01 6.05 -5.20
C ASP A 78 -12.24 6.81 -4.11
N THR A 79 -11.41 7.78 -4.48
CA THR A 79 -10.60 8.58 -3.55
C THR A 79 -10.89 10.07 -3.71
N THR A 80 -10.85 10.79 -2.59
CA THR A 80 -11.10 12.23 -2.61
C THR A 80 -10.08 12.96 -3.50
N PRO A 81 -10.50 13.80 -4.47
CA PRO A 81 -9.58 14.60 -5.26
C PRO A 81 -8.78 15.58 -4.38
N PRO A 82 -7.47 15.78 -4.63
CA PRO A 82 -6.68 16.78 -3.92
C PRO A 82 -7.28 18.19 -4.02
N GLY A 83 -7.10 18.99 -2.96
CA GLY A 83 -7.51 20.40 -2.93
C GLY A 83 -8.99 20.66 -2.65
N GLN A 84 -9.81 19.63 -2.42
CA GLN A 84 -11.24 19.76 -2.11
C GLN A 84 -11.54 19.97 -0.61
N GLY A 85 -10.52 19.99 0.26
CA GLY A 85 -10.67 20.17 1.69
C GLY A 85 -9.60 19.43 2.51
N PRO A 86 -9.80 19.28 3.82
CA PRO A 86 -8.94 18.47 4.67
C PRO A 86 -8.96 17.00 4.22
N ILE A 87 -7.79 16.40 4.03
CA ILE A 87 -7.64 15.00 3.60
C ILE A 87 -6.97 14.18 4.71
N HIS A 88 -7.62 13.08 5.10
CA HIS A 88 -7.06 12.09 6.02
C HIS A 88 -6.39 10.97 5.22
N CYS A 89 -5.12 11.17 4.84
CA CYS A 89 -4.42 10.35 3.85
C CYS A 89 -4.37 8.85 4.17
N ALA A 90 -4.19 8.48 5.44
CA ALA A 90 -4.20 7.08 5.85
C ALA A 90 -5.60 6.45 5.75
N THR A 91 -6.66 7.21 5.99
CA THR A 91 -8.05 6.75 5.85
C THR A 91 -8.40 6.56 4.39
N GLU A 92 -8.08 7.54 3.53
CA GLU A 92 -8.37 7.48 2.10
C GLU A 92 -7.59 6.36 1.38
N LEU A 93 -6.29 6.22 1.67
CA LEU A 93 -5.40 5.29 0.95
C LEU A 93 -5.18 3.95 1.69
N GLY A 94 -5.72 3.80 2.89
CA GLY A 94 -5.60 2.59 3.71
C GLY A 94 -6.07 1.33 3.00
N PRO A 95 -7.29 1.30 2.44
CA PRO A 95 -7.81 0.13 1.70
C PRO A 95 -6.94 -0.27 0.50
N LEU A 96 -6.34 0.70 -0.20
CA LEU A 96 -5.41 0.43 -1.29
C LEU A 96 -4.10 -0.18 -0.77
N ALA A 97 -3.60 0.31 0.35
CA ALA A 97 -2.43 -0.28 0.99
C ALA A 97 -2.69 -1.73 1.45
N ASP A 98 -3.85 -2.03 2.03
CA ASP A 98 -4.26 -3.39 2.39
C ASP A 98 -4.32 -4.30 1.16
N THR A 99 -4.92 -3.83 0.07
CA THR A 99 -5.01 -4.57 -1.20
C THR A 99 -3.63 -4.91 -1.75
N LEU A 100 -2.72 -3.93 -1.80
CA LEU A 100 -1.34 -4.13 -2.26
C LEU A 100 -0.55 -5.10 -1.36
N ILE A 101 -0.71 -4.98 -0.03
CA ILE A 101 -0.07 -5.88 0.93
C ILE A 101 -0.58 -7.32 0.77
N ASN A 102 -1.89 -7.50 0.60
CA ASN A 102 -2.48 -8.82 0.39
C ASN A 102 -2.01 -9.46 -0.93
N ARG A 103 -1.89 -8.66 -2.00
CA ARG A 103 -1.31 -9.13 -3.27
C ARG A 103 0.16 -9.51 -3.11
N ALA A 104 0.95 -8.73 -2.37
CA ALA A 104 2.33 -9.07 -2.06
C ALA A 104 2.44 -10.36 -1.23
N ALA A 105 1.54 -10.57 -0.27
CA ALA A 105 1.47 -11.79 0.52
C ALA A 105 1.18 -13.02 -0.36
N ALA A 106 0.22 -12.93 -1.28
CA ALA A 106 -0.09 -14.00 -2.22
C ALA A 106 1.08 -14.34 -3.17
N ILE A 107 1.99 -13.40 -3.44
CA ILE A 107 3.17 -13.67 -4.28
C ILE A 107 4.34 -14.27 -3.48
N LEU A 108 4.52 -13.83 -2.22
CA LEU A 108 5.72 -14.14 -1.44
C LEU A 108 5.54 -15.27 -0.42
N LEU A 109 4.31 -15.59 -0.04
CA LEU A 109 3.99 -16.54 1.03
C LEU A 109 3.25 -17.80 0.55
N ASP A 110 2.72 -17.77 -0.68
CA ASP A 110 2.23 -18.95 -1.40
C ASP A 110 3.42 -19.72 -2.00
#